data_AF-A0A3M6A6R5-F1
#
_entry.id   AF-A0A3M6A6R5-F1
#
_cell.length_a   1.000
_cell.length_b   1.000
_cell.length_c   1.000
_cell.angle_alpha   90.00
_cell.angle_beta   90.00
_cell.angle_gamma   90.00
#
_symmetry.space_group_name_H-M   'P 1'
#
loop_
_entity.id
_entity.type
_entity.pdbx_description
1 polymer ?
#
loop_
_entity_poly.entity_id
_entity_poly.type
_entity_poly.pdbx_seq_one_letter_code
_entity_poly.pdbx_strand_id
1 'polypeptide(L)'
;VNHAVEESRLNIVMMELVFESAWARRTYYASEQFKALTQGISRHVRYITPFGVSGVYTYVRDAIMTTAGIRGSRQAELIRQLGAINQTRPEIESLFGAALKP
;
A
#
# COMPACT_ATOMS: atom_id res chain seq x y z
N VAL A 1 10.90 -7.27 18.72
CA VAL A 1 11.12 -8.53 17.96
C VAL A 1 11.76 -8.13 16.64
N ASN A 2 12.92 -8.69 16.28
CA ASN A 2 13.58 -8.40 14.99
C ASN A 2 12.84 -9.18 13.89
N HIS A 3 11.88 -8.53 13.24
CA HIS A 3 11.19 -9.11 12.09
C HIS A 3 12.13 -9.09 10.89
N ALA A 4 12.73 -10.24 10.57
CA ALA A 4 13.42 -10.44 9.31
C ALA A 4 12.38 -10.84 8.25
N VAL A 5 12.43 -10.19 7.09
CA VAL A 5 11.60 -10.52 5.93
C VAL A 5 12.33 -11.62 5.15
N GLU A 6 11.63 -12.71 4.82
CA GLU A 6 12.20 -13.74 3.95
C GLU A 6 12.57 -13.18 2.57
N GLU A 7 13.68 -13.64 1.98
CA GLU A 7 14.13 -13.23 0.65
C GLU A 7 13.06 -13.42 -0.44
N SER A 8 12.20 -14.42 -0.28
CA SER A 8 11.06 -14.68 -1.16
C SER A 8 10.11 -13.48 -1.28
N ARG A 9 9.98 -12.68 -0.21
CA ARG A 9 9.13 -11.49 -0.16
C ARG A 9 9.77 -10.24 -0.75
N LEU A 10 11.07 -10.26 -1.04
CA LEU A 10 11.77 -9.14 -1.70
C LEU A 10 11.39 -9.03 -3.19
N ASN A 11 10.85 -10.11 -3.78
CA ASN A 11 10.45 -10.16 -5.18
C ASN A 11 8.93 -9.99 -5.37
N ILE A 12 8.29 -9.20 -4.51
CA ILE A 12 6.87 -8.86 -4.61
C ILE A 12 6.72 -7.46 -5.19
N VAL A 13 5.90 -7.33 -6.22
CA VAL A 13 5.47 -6.03 -6.75
C VAL A 13 4.00 -5.84 -6.40
N MET A 14 3.66 -4.69 -5.82
CA MET A 14 2.28 -4.25 -5.66
C MET A 14 2.00 -3.14 -6.67
N MET A 15 0.93 -3.29 -7.45
CA MET A 15 0.50 -2.33 -8.45
C MET A 15 -0.97 -2.01 -8.26
N GLU A 16 -1.31 -0.74 -8.37
CA GLU A 16 -2.69 -0.27 -8.42
C GLU A 16 -3.03 0.21 -9.84
N LEU A 17 -4.19 -0.19 -10.35
CA LEU A 17 -4.72 0.25 -11.63
C LEU A 17 -6.07 0.95 -11.40
N VAL A 18 -6.13 2.24 -11.71
CA VAL A 18 -7.32 3.05 -11.56
C VAL A 18 -7.87 3.43 -12.93
N PHE A 19 -9.18 3.29 -13.10
CA PHE A 19 -9.89 3.67 -14.31
C PHE A 19 -10.93 4.72 -13.96
N GLU A 20 -11.12 5.71 -14.83
CA GLU A 20 -12.13 6.76 -14.67
C GLU A 20 -13.56 6.21 -14.58
N SER A 21 -13.81 5.04 -15.21
CA SER A 21 -15.11 4.39 -15.23
C SER A 21 -15.00 2.89 -15.47
N ALA A 22 -16.06 2.17 -15.13
CA ALA A 22 -16.17 0.75 -15.43
C ALA A 22 -16.18 0.46 -16.94
N TRP A 23 -16.58 1.43 -17.76
CA TRP A 23 -16.52 1.33 -19.23
C TRP A 23 -15.08 1.42 -19.72
N ALA A 24 -14.34 2.46 -19.29
CA ALA A 24 -12.93 2.65 -19.64
C ALA A 24 -12.08 1.41 -19.31
N ARG A 25 -12.31 0.79 -18.14
CA ARG A 25 -11.65 -0.47 -17.76
C ARG A 25 -11.91 -1.61 -18.76
N ARG A 26 -13.17 -1.81 -19.14
CA ARG A 26 -13.54 -2.91 -20.06
C ARG A 26 -12.94 -2.67 -21.44
N THR A 27 -13.03 -1.44 -21.94
CA THR A 27 -12.44 -1.05 -23.23
C THR A 27 -10.93 -1.26 -23.23
N TYR A 28 -10.24 -0.86 -22.16
CA TYR A 28 -8.81 -1.06 -22.03
C TYR A 28 -8.42 -2.54 -22.02
N TYR A 29 -9.11 -3.38 -21.25
CA TYR A 29 -8.83 -4.83 -21.21
C TYR A 29 -9.12 -5.55 -22.53
N ALA A 30 -10.00 -5.00 -23.38
CA ALA A 30 -10.26 -5.54 -24.71
C ALA A 30 -9.23 -5.08 -25.77
N SER A 31 -8.41 -4.06 -25.47
CA SER A 31 -7.48 -3.44 -26.41
C SER A 31 -6.31 -4.35 -26.80
N GLU A 32 -5.76 -4.15 -28.00
CA GLU A 32 -4.56 -4.86 -28.45
C GLU A 32 -3.32 -4.49 -27.62
N GLN A 33 -3.28 -3.25 -27.11
CA GLN A 33 -2.21 -2.79 -26.23
C GLN A 33 -2.14 -3.62 -24.94
N PHE A 34 -3.29 -3.88 -24.32
CA PHE A 34 -3.34 -4.72 -23.11
C PHE A 34 -2.96 -6.17 -23.42
N LYS A 35 -3.43 -6.73 -24.54
CA LYS A 35 -3.02 -8.08 -24.98
C LYS A 35 -1.52 -8.18 -25.22
N ALA A 36 -0.92 -7.19 -25.89
CA ALA A 36 0.52 -7.15 -26.13
C ALA A 36 1.31 -7.03 -24.82
N LEU A 37 0.87 -6.19 -23.88
CA LEU A 37 1.52 -6.01 -22.58
C LEU A 37 1.49 -7.29 -21.73
N THR A 38 0.45 -8.10 -21.86
CA THR A 38 0.34 -9.36 -21.12
C THR A 38 1.10 -10.53 -21.77
N GLN A 39 1.60 -10.37 -22.99
CA GLN A 39 2.43 -11.41 -23.62
C GLN A 39 3.73 -11.59 -22.85
N GLY A 40 4.00 -12.83 -22.43
CA GLY A 40 5.26 -13.18 -21.76
C GLY A 40 5.31 -12.87 -20.27
N ILE A 41 4.29 -12.24 -19.67
CA ILE A 41 4.24 -11.97 -18.22
C ILE A 41 4.45 -13.25 -17.40
N SER A 42 3.92 -14.39 -17.84
CA SER A 42 4.06 -15.67 -17.14
C SER A 42 5.51 -16.16 -17.01
N ARG A 43 6.45 -15.63 -17.81
CA ARG A 43 7.89 -15.92 -17.68
C ARG A 43 8.52 -15.25 -16.46
N HIS A 44 7.94 -14.15 -16.01
CA HIS A 44 8.49 -13.30 -14.95
C HIS A 44 7.63 -13.33 -13.68
N VAL A 45 6.35 -13.66 -13.81
CA VAL A 45 5.40 -13.61 -12.71
C VAL A 45 4.83 -15.01 -12.44
N ARG A 46 5.21 -15.57 -11.29
CA ARG A 46 4.77 -16.90 -10.86
C ARG A 46 3.30 -16.94 -10.43
N TYR A 47 2.78 -15.84 -9.87
CA TYR A 47 1.42 -15.77 -9.34
C TYR A 47 0.90 -14.32 -9.34
N ILE A 48 -0.38 -14.13 -9.69
CA ILE A 48 -1.07 -12.83 -9.68
C ILE A 48 -2.45 -13.02 -9.01
N THR A 49 -2.80 -12.15 -8.07
CA THR A 49 -4.13 -12.11 -7.45
C THR A 49 -4.73 -10.71 -7.59
N PRO A 50 -5.56 -10.47 -8.63
CA PRO A 50 -6.30 -9.22 -8.72
C PRO A 50 -7.50 -9.25 -7.75
N PHE A 51 -7.74 -8.16 -7.04
CA PHE A 51 -8.94 -7.96 -6.22
C PHE A 51 -9.45 -6.53 -6.39
N GLY A 52 -10.77 -6.35 -6.28
CA GLY A 52 -11.37 -5.02 -6.28
C GLY A 52 -10.99 -4.27 -5.01
N VAL A 53 -10.40 -3.09 -5.14
CA VAL A 53 -10.07 -2.21 -4.02
C VAL A 53 -11.18 -1.17 -3.89
N SER A 54 -11.88 -1.16 -2.75
CA SER A 54 -12.88 -0.12 -2.42
C SER A 54 -12.29 1.07 -1.66
N GLY A 55 -11.04 0.96 -1.21
CA GLY A 55 -10.30 2.03 -0.56
C GLY A 55 -8.82 1.69 -0.41
N VAL A 56 -7.95 2.68 -0.63
CA VAL A 56 -6.50 2.58 -0.46
C VAL A 56 -6.11 3.31 0.82
N TYR A 57 -5.42 2.61 1.71
CA TYR A 57 -4.89 3.22 2.93
C TYR A 57 -3.37 3.21 2.84
N THR A 58 -2.80 4.39 2.60
CA THR A 58 -1.36 4.59 2.51
C THR A 58 -0.76 4.73 3.91
N TYR A 59 -0.03 3.69 4.32
CA TYR A 59 0.64 3.62 5.63
C TYR A 59 2.06 4.22 5.62
N VAL A 60 2.59 4.55 4.44
CA VAL A 60 3.89 5.20 4.23
C VAL A 60 3.76 6.27 3.16
N ARG A 61 4.18 7.51 3.46
CA ARG A 61 4.22 8.64 2.53
C ARG A 61 5.61 9.26 2.58
N ASP A 62 6.22 9.54 1.43
CA ASP A 62 7.57 10.13 1.33
C ASP A 62 8.64 9.34 2.11
N ALA A 63 8.56 8.00 2.05
CA ALA A 63 9.38 7.07 2.83
C ALA A 63 9.25 7.20 4.37
N ILE A 64 8.26 7.96 4.86
CA ILE A 64 7.97 8.15 6.28
C ILE A 64 6.66 7.43 6.62
N MET A 65 6.64 6.74 7.76
CA MET A 65 5.45 6.07 8.24
C MET A 65 4.38 7.11 8.60
N THR A 66 3.16 6.94 8.09
CA THR A 66 2.03 7.81 8.47
C THR A 66 1.51 7.42 9.85
N THR A 67 0.72 8.27 10.53
CA THR A 67 0.08 7.89 11.81
C THR A 67 -0.74 6.60 11.69
N ALA A 68 -1.36 6.36 10.53
CA ALA A 68 -2.06 5.13 10.24
C ALA A 68 -1.11 3.93 10.10
N GLY A 69 0.10 4.13 9.58
CA GLY A 69 1.12 3.09 9.53
C GLY A 69 1.68 2.76 10.91
N ILE A 70 1.80 3.75 11.79
CA ILE A 70 2.29 3.58 13.16
C ILE A 70 1.25 2.91 14.06
N ARG A 71 -0.04 3.28 13.91
CA ARG A 71 -1.10 2.91 14.87
C ARG A 71 -2.30 2.16 14.29
N GLY A 72 -2.36 1.96 12.99
CA GLY A 72 -3.53 1.46 12.29
C GLY A 72 -4.50 2.57 11.86
N SER A 73 -5.30 2.28 10.83
CA SER A 73 -6.22 3.24 10.20
C SER A 73 -7.28 3.79 11.16
N ARG A 74 -7.84 2.94 12.02
CA ARG A 74 -8.91 3.32 12.96
C ARG A 74 -8.41 4.28 14.04
N GLN A 75 -7.22 4.03 14.59
CA GLN A 75 -6.60 4.85 15.62
C GLN A 75 -6.17 6.21 15.02
N ALA A 76 -5.61 6.21 13.83
CA ALA A 76 -5.28 7.46 13.12
C ALA A 76 -6.52 8.30 12.82
N GLU A 77 -7.64 7.67 12.45
CA GLU A 77 -8.92 8.34 12.25
C GLU A 77 -9.43 8.98 13.55
N LEU A 78 -9.39 8.25 14.67
CA LEU A 78 -9.81 8.75 15.99
C LEU A 78 -8.92 9.91 16.47
N ILE A 79 -7.61 9.81 16.31
CA ILE A 79 -6.66 10.89 16.66
C ILE A 79 -7.02 12.17 15.90
N ARG A 80 -7.33 12.05 14.60
CA ARG A 80 -7.74 13.18 13.77
C ARG A 80 -9.10 13.75 14.19
N GLN A 81 -10.10 12.89 14.41
CA GLN A 81 -11.47 13.31 14.77
C GLN A 81 -11.52 13.98 16.15
N LEU A 82 -10.74 13.49 17.11
CA LEU A 82 -10.69 14.02 18.47
C LEU A 82 -9.71 15.19 18.63
N GLY A 83 -8.93 15.52 17.59
CA GLY A 83 -7.88 16.55 17.68
C GLY A 83 -6.75 16.18 18.66
N ALA A 84 -6.50 14.89 18.87
CA ALA A 84 -5.53 14.38 19.83
C ALA A 84 -4.08 14.48 19.30
N ILE A 85 -3.65 15.69 18.92
CA ILE A 85 -2.35 15.97 18.29
C ILE A 85 -1.15 15.57 19.17
N ASN A 86 -1.34 15.46 20.48
CA ASN A 86 -0.32 14.95 21.39
C ASN A 86 0.04 13.48 21.11
N GLN A 87 -0.84 12.72 20.45
CA GLN A 87 -0.61 11.32 20.09
C GLN A 87 0.31 11.13 18.86
N THR A 88 0.58 12.20 18.11
CA THR A 88 1.49 12.18 16.95
C THR A 88 2.86 12.80 17.29
N ARG A 89 3.16 12.99 18.58
CA ARG A 89 4.47 13.49 19.00
C ARG A 89 5.52 12.39 18.88
N PRO A 90 6.75 12.68 18.44
CA PRO A 90 7.81 11.68 18.21
C PRO A 90 8.05 10.75 19.41
N GLU A 91 8.02 11.29 20.63
CA GLU A 91 8.20 10.53 21.88
C GLU A 91 7.05 9.55 22.18
N ILE A 92 5.87 9.78 21.62
CA ILE A 92 4.71 8.87 21.74
C ILE A 92 4.73 7.88 20.58
N GLU A 93 5.16 8.28 19.39
CA GLU A 93 5.29 7.40 18.21
C GLU A 93 6.41 6.38 18.37
N SER A 94 7.52 6.73 19.05
CA SER A 94 8.63 5.81 19.33
C SER A 94 8.20 4.58 20.16
N LEU A 95 7.17 4.72 20.99
CA LEU A 95 6.58 3.61 21.76
C LEU A 95 5.95 2.51 20.89
N PHE A 96 5.64 2.83 19.63
CA PHE A 96 5.03 1.91 18.65
C PHE A 96 6.06 1.38 17.64
N GLY A 97 7.35 1.61 17.87
CA GLY A 97 8.41 1.16 16.96
C GLY A 97 8.62 2.05 15.74
N ALA A 98 8.07 3.27 15.73
CA ALA A 98 8.21 4.24 14.64
C ALA A 98 9.57 4.97 14.61
N ALA A 99 10.52 4.59 15.46
CA ALA A 99 11.82 5.24 15.50
C ALA A 99 12.56 5.03 14.17
N LEU A 100 12.71 6.10 13.40
CA LEU A 100 13.81 6.24 12.45
C LEU A 100 15.10 5.94 13.22
N LYS A 101 15.71 4.78 12.93
CA LYS A 101 17.11 4.58 13.29
C LYS A 101 17.93 5.62 12.51
N PRO A 102 18.89 6.31 13.15
CA PRO A 102 19.81 7.19 12.45
C PRO A 102 20.60 6.44 11.38
#